data_AF-A0A9D4FX97-F1
#
_entry.id   AF-A0A9D4FX97-F1
#
_cell.length_a   1.000
_cell.length_b   1.000
_cell.length_c   1.000
_cell.angle_alpha   90.00
_cell.angle_beta   90.00
_cell.angle_gamma   90.00
#
_symmetry.space_group_name_H-M   'P 1'
#
loop_
_entity.id
_entity.type
_entity.pdbx_description
1 polymer ?
#
loop_
_entity_poly.entity_id
_entity_poly.type
_entity_poly.pdbx_seq_one_letter_code
_entity_poly.pdbx_strand_id
1 'polypeptide(L)'
;MRPFWQALWESPVHRDSPRYCTGNVPNHVYLLNYTKEFFVKYANVSKFAFTFGSELTHWDNNPGEYIDADFVEMFEYLHKGGFLDNTFVMVFADHGARYSRVRKTIQGKMEERLPMMSIAMPKQIRENYPLLWRNLQRNADKLVTPFDIHETLINILNLSRKSKVHSFKTIPRGISLLDEVPANRTCSMAHIDMHWCTCLKQLELDVTDTHVQKSVNAFVDFLDRQTRPVRHLCEELRFKSLLHAVLLIPNEKVTLY
;
A
#
# COMPACT_ATOMS: atom_id res chain seq x y z
N MET A 1 -20.25 11.74 -5.88
CA MET A 1 -20.19 13.16 -6.28
C MET A 1 -20.08 13.43 -7.80
N ARG A 2 -20.34 12.45 -8.69
CA ARG A 2 -20.18 12.67 -10.14
C ARG A 2 -21.01 13.85 -10.71
N PRO A 3 -22.32 14.01 -10.38
CA PRO A 3 -23.09 15.14 -10.92
C PRO A 3 -22.56 16.50 -10.48
N PHE A 4 -22.08 16.62 -9.22
CA PHE A 4 -21.46 17.84 -8.71
C PHE A 4 -20.23 18.22 -9.53
N TRP A 5 -19.30 17.28 -9.73
CA TRP A 5 -18.09 17.54 -10.51
C TRP A 5 -18.38 17.83 -11.98
N GLN A 6 -19.37 17.17 -12.58
CA GLN A 6 -19.77 17.45 -13.97
C GLN A 6 -20.32 18.88 -14.13
N ALA A 7 -21.19 19.33 -13.23
CA ALA A 7 -21.72 20.68 -13.26
C ALA A 7 -20.63 21.74 -13.01
N LEU A 8 -19.69 21.43 -12.12
CA LEU A 8 -18.60 22.33 -11.76
C LEU A 8 -17.54 22.46 -12.86
N TRP A 9 -17.22 21.36 -13.55
CA TRP A 9 -16.17 21.30 -14.57
C TRP A 9 -16.39 22.31 -15.70
N GLU A 10 -17.64 22.55 -16.08
CA GLU A 10 -18.03 23.48 -17.13
C GLU A 10 -18.22 24.92 -16.63
N SER A 11 -18.14 25.15 -15.32
CA SER A 11 -18.43 26.44 -14.70
C SER A 11 -17.26 27.45 -14.83
N PRO A 12 -17.56 28.77 -14.85
CA PRO A 12 -16.52 29.80 -14.76
C PRO A 12 -15.68 29.67 -13.49
N VAL A 13 -16.30 29.26 -12.37
CA VAL A 13 -15.61 29.07 -11.09
C VAL A 13 -14.43 28.13 -11.26
N HIS A 14 -14.64 26.94 -11.84
CA HIS A 14 -13.55 25.99 -12.07
C HIS A 14 -12.49 26.53 -13.04
N ARG A 15 -12.91 27.17 -14.14
CA ARG A 15 -12.01 27.71 -15.15
C ARG A 15 -11.06 28.77 -14.60
N ASP A 16 -11.56 29.62 -13.71
CA ASP A 16 -10.82 30.74 -13.15
C ASP A 16 -10.08 30.36 -11.85
N SER A 17 -10.18 29.09 -11.43
CA SER A 17 -9.55 28.60 -10.20
C SER A 17 -8.06 28.31 -10.38
N PRO A 18 -7.25 28.46 -9.32
CA PRO A 18 -5.92 27.89 -9.26
C PRO A 18 -5.95 26.37 -9.47
N ARG A 19 -4.84 25.81 -9.96
CA ARG A 19 -4.64 24.36 -10.06
C ARG A 19 -4.95 23.69 -8.71
N TYR A 20 -5.69 22.58 -8.74
CA TYR A 20 -6.13 21.81 -7.56
C TYR A 20 -7.24 22.46 -6.72
N CYS A 21 -7.81 23.58 -7.15
CA CYS A 21 -8.84 24.29 -6.42
C CYS A 21 -10.12 24.46 -7.24
N THR A 22 -11.21 24.68 -6.52
CA THR A 22 -12.45 25.27 -7.01
C THR A 22 -12.73 26.51 -6.16
N GLY A 23 -12.69 27.68 -6.80
CA GLY A 23 -12.62 28.96 -6.11
C GLY A 23 -11.39 29.02 -5.20
N ASN A 24 -11.63 29.21 -3.92
CA ASN A 24 -10.62 29.24 -2.87
C ASN A 24 -10.51 27.92 -2.07
N VAL A 25 -11.20 26.86 -2.49
CA VAL A 25 -11.25 25.58 -1.77
C VAL A 25 -10.51 24.50 -2.56
N PRO A 26 -9.56 23.76 -1.97
CA PRO A 26 -8.93 22.62 -2.63
C PRO A 26 -9.95 21.53 -3.00
N ASN A 27 -9.80 20.93 -4.18
CA ASN A 27 -10.75 19.97 -4.72
C ASN A 27 -10.91 18.72 -3.82
N HIS A 28 -9.82 18.26 -3.19
CA HIS A 28 -9.86 17.12 -2.28
C HIS A 28 -10.69 17.41 -1.02
N VAL A 29 -10.77 18.67 -0.56
CA VAL A 29 -11.57 19.03 0.62
C VAL A 29 -13.06 18.76 0.39
N TYR A 30 -13.58 19.03 -0.80
CA TYR A 30 -14.96 18.64 -1.15
C TYR A 30 -15.17 17.13 -1.07
N LEU A 31 -14.20 16.36 -1.56
CA LEU A 31 -14.24 14.89 -1.56
C LEU A 31 -14.24 14.32 -0.13
N LEU A 32 -13.37 14.83 0.73
CA LEU A 32 -13.27 14.43 2.13
C LEU A 32 -14.51 14.86 2.93
N ASN A 33 -14.98 16.10 2.76
CA ASN A 33 -16.18 16.58 3.44
C ASN A 33 -17.43 15.78 3.05
N TYR A 34 -17.61 15.46 1.77
CA TYR A 34 -18.73 14.63 1.35
C TYR A 34 -18.67 13.22 1.95
N THR A 35 -17.47 12.64 2.03
CA THR A 35 -17.26 11.34 2.67
C THR A 35 -17.60 11.41 4.15
N LYS A 36 -17.08 12.41 4.86
CA LYS A 36 -17.37 12.70 6.27
C LYS A 36 -18.88 12.85 6.51
N GLU A 37 -19.55 13.74 5.77
CA GLU A 37 -20.98 14.02 5.92
C GLU A 37 -21.85 12.80 5.62
N PHE A 38 -21.47 11.97 4.65
CA PHE A 38 -22.17 10.72 4.36
C PHE A 38 -22.17 9.79 5.59
N PHE A 39 -21.03 9.62 6.27
CA PHE A 39 -20.97 8.78 7.47
C PHE A 39 -21.77 9.36 8.64
N VAL A 40 -21.74 10.69 8.81
CA VAL A 40 -22.50 11.41 9.84
C VAL A 40 -24.00 11.31 9.61
N LYS A 41 -24.48 11.66 8.40
CA LYS A 41 -25.91 11.75 8.08
C LYS A 41 -26.60 10.39 8.12
N TYR A 42 -25.88 9.33 7.76
CA TYR A 42 -26.42 7.98 7.69
C TYR A 42 -25.95 7.11 8.86
N ALA A 43 -25.70 7.68 10.04
CA ALA A 43 -25.12 7.00 11.22
C ALA A 43 -25.74 5.63 11.53
N ASN A 44 -27.07 5.51 11.45
CA ASN A 44 -27.83 4.36 11.94
C ASN A 44 -28.27 3.36 10.86
N VAL A 45 -27.65 3.39 9.67
CA VAL A 45 -27.94 2.43 8.59
C VAL A 45 -26.65 1.80 8.06
N SER A 46 -26.74 0.55 7.60
CA SER A 46 -25.67 -0.10 6.86
C SER A 46 -25.36 0.69 5.59
N LYS A 47 -24.09 0.99 5.38
CA LYS A 47 -23.63 1.86 4.30
C LYS A 47 -22.28 1.40 3.76
N PHE A 48 -22.06 1.69 2.48
CA PHE A 48 -20.81 1.46 1.78
C PHE A 48 -20.44 2.75 1.05
N ALA A 49 -19.20 3.20 1.22
CA ALA A 49 -18.67 4.39 0.56
C ALA A 49 -17.41 4.01 -0.20
N PHE A 50 -17.32 4.50 -1.44
CA PHE A 50 -16.11 4.43 -2.24
C PHE A 50 -15.76 5.86 -2.70
N THR A 51 -14.66 6.37 -2.16
CA THR A 51 -14.16 7.72 -2.39
C THR A 51 -12.87 7.62 -3.18
N PHE A 52 -12.87 8.15 -4.40
CA PHE A 52 -11.71 8.06 -5.32
C PHE A 52 -11.19 9.46 -5.63
N GLY A 53 -9.95 9.73 -5.22
CA GLY A 53 -9.23 10.95 -5.54
C GLY A 53 -8.28 10.72 -6.71
N SER A 54 -8.37 11.54 -7.75
CA SER A 54 -7.63 11.33 -9.01
C SER A 54 -6.77 12.51 -9.43
N GLU A 55 -6.59 13.53 -8.57
CA GLU A 55 -6.03 14.81 -8.99
C GLU A 55 -4.59 15.02 -8.50
N LEU A 56 -4.38 15.06 -7.18
CA LEU A 56 -3.10 15.47 -6.58
C LEU A 56 -1.92 14.61 -7.03
N THR A 57 -2.07 13.29 -7.03
CA THR A 57 -0.98 12.33 -7.29
C THR A 57 -0.97 11.74 -8.69
N HIS A 58 -1.85 12.21 -9.59
CA HIS A 58 -2.02 11.56 -10.89
C HIS A 58 -0.83 11.77 -11.81
N TRP A 59 -0.32 13.00 -11.92
CA TRP A 59 0.77 13.35 -12.85
C TRP A 59 2.13 13.51 -12.17
N ASP A 60 2.11 13.93 -10.92
CA ASP A 60 3.27 14.15 -10.05
C ASP A 60 2.89 13.64 -8.66
N ASN A 61 3.83 13.04 -7.95
CA ASN A 61 3.62 12.57 -6.59
C ASN A 61 3.74 13.71 -5.56
N ASN A 62 4.47 14.78 -5.89
CA ASN A 62 4.77 15.87 -4.95
C ASN A 62 3.51 16.51 -4.31
N PRO A 63 2.42 16.79 -5.05
CA PRO A 63 1.21 17.37 -4.46
C PRO A 63 0.47 16.44 -3.48
N GLY A 64 0.90 15.19 -3.32
CA GLY A 64 0.33 14.26 -2.35
C GLY A 64 0.42 14.75 -0.90
N GLU A 65 1.36 15.64 -0.56
CA GLU A 65 1.43 16.22 0.78
C GLU A 65 0.24 17.15 1.09
N TYR A 66 -0.42 17.72 0.07
CA TYR A 66 -1.49 18.71 0.27
C TYR A 66 -2.75 18.15 0.91
N ILE A 67 -2.96 16.82 0.84
CA ILE A 67 -4.12 16.17 1.44
C ILE A 67 -3.86 15.74 2.88
N ASP A 68 -2.59 15.63 3.32
CA ASP A 68 -2.22 14.92 4.55
C ASP A 68 -2.95 15.43 5.80
N ALA A 69 -2.89 16.74 6.04
CA ALA A 69 -3.55 17.36 7.20
C ALA A 69 -5.08 17.21 7.16
N ASP A 70 -5.70 17.43 5.99
CA ASP A 70 -7.16 17.30 5.82
C ASP A 70 -7.62 15.84 5.99
N PHE A 71 -6.78 14.88 5.59
CA PHE A 71 -7.02 13.45 5.76
C PHE A 71 -7.02 13.07 7.24
N VAL A 72 -6.02 13.55 7.99
CA VAL A 72 -5.94 13.39 9.45
C VAL A 72 -7.15 14.00 10.13
N GLU A 73 -7.50 15.25 9.81
CA GLU A 73 -8.65 15.93 10.40
C GLU A 73 -9.96 15.14 10.18
N MET A 74 -10.20 14.66 8.96
CA MET A 74 -11.37 13.86 8.64
C MET A 74 -11.42 12.57 9.47
N PHE A 75 -10.32 11.82 9.54
CA PHE A 75 -10.29 10.57 10.29
C PHE A 75 -10.38 10.77 11.80
N GLU A 76 -9.74 11.80 12.35
CA GLU A 76 -9.89 12.15 13.75
C GLU A 76 -11.32 12.53 14.10
N TYR A 77 -11.98 13.33 13.26
CA TYR A 77 -13.38 13.68 13.45
C TYR A 77 -14.27 12.44 13.45
N LEU A 78 -14.09 11.55 12.46
CA LEU A 78 -14.86 10.31 12.37
C LEU A 78 -14.59 9.37 13.55
N HIS A 79 -13.34 9.29 14.01
CA HIS A 79 -12.95 8.48 15.14
C HIS A 79 -13.53 9.00 16.46
N LYS A 80 -13.32 10.29 16.77
CA LYS A 80 -13.83 10.95 17.99
C LYS A 80 -15.36 10.93 18.07
N GLY A 81 -16.04 10.99 16.91
CA GLY A 81 -17.49 10.87 16.81
C GLY A 81 -18.05 9.45 16.88
N GLY A 82 -17.22 8.41 17.03
CA GLY A 82 -17.66 7.01 17.07
C GLY A 82 -18.08 6.42 15.72
N PHE A 83 -17.95 7.17 14.63
CA PHE A 83 -18.37 6.73 13.29
C PHE A 83 -17.51 5.58 12.74
N LEU A 84 -16.32 5.35 13.33
CA LEU A 84 -15.40 4.28 12.96
C LEU A 84 -15.51 3.02 13.85
N ASP A 85 -16.34 3.04 14.91
CA ASP A 85 -16.39 1.94 15.90
C ASP A 85 -16.90 0.61 15.31
N ASN A 86 -17.71 0.70 14.25
CA ASN A 86 -18.24 -0.44 13.49
C ASN A 86 -18.01 -0.27 11.97
N THR A 87 -16.92 0.37 11.57
CA THR A 87 -16.60 0.63 10.16
C THR A 87 -15.24 0.03 9.81
N PHE A 88 -15.20 -0.81 8.77
CA PHE A 88 -13.95 -1.15 8.10
C PHE A 88 -13.53 0.01 7.21
N VAL A 89 -12.31 0.50 7.39
CA VAL A 89 -11.71 1.55 6.56
C VAL A 89 -10.60 0.94 5.74
N MET A 90 -10.61 1.18 4.44
CA MET A 90 -9.52 0.81 3.53
C MET A 90 -9.04 2.07 2.82
N VAL A 91 -7.75 2.39 2.95
CA VAL A 91 -7.11 3.48 2.20
C VAL A 91 -6.06 2.84 1.31
N PHE A 92 -6.22 2.98 -0.01
CA PHE A 92 -5.35 2.34 -0.98
C PHE A 92 -5.28 3.14 -2.28
N ALA A 93 -4.21 2.91 -3.04
CA ALA A 93 -4.09 3.39 -4.42
C ALA A 93 -4.43 2.27 -5.42
N ASP A 94 -4.95 2.64 -6.59
CA ASP A 94 -5.20 1.70 -7.68
C ASP A 94 -3.90 1.29 -8.40
N HIS A 95 -2.89 2.15 -8.38
CA HIS A 95 -1.52 1.89 -8.85
C HIS A 95 -0.51 2.84 -8.18
N GLY A 96 0.78 2.54 -8.30
CA GLY A 96 1.86 3.46 -7.95
C GLY A 96 2.12 4.51 -9.06
N ALA A 97 3.23 5.23 -8.99
CA ALA A 97 3.48 6.35 -9.91
C ALA A 97 3.67 5.93 -11.38
N ARG A 98 2.75 6.35 -12.27
CA ARG A 98 2.78 6.04 -13.71
C ARG A 98 3.47 7.09 -14.58
N TYR A 99 3.40 8.36 -14.19
CA TYR A 99 3.76 9.49 -15.06
C TYR A 99 5.01 10.26 -14.60
N SER A 100 5.59 9.87 -13.46
CA SER A 100 6.76 10.56 -12.90
C SER A 100 8.07 10.09 -13.55
N ARG A 101 9.12 10.91 -13.44
CA ARG A 101 10.49 10.52 -13.85
C ARG A 101 10.95 9.25 -13.13
N VAL A 102 10.47 9.02 -11.91
CA VAL A 102 10.79 7.85 -11.09
C VAL A 102 10.36 6.57 -11.81
N ARG A 103 9.23 6.57 -12.54
CA ARG A 103 8.73 5.41 -13.30
C ARG A 103 9.72 4.87 -14.35
N LYS A 104 10.67 5.68 -14.81
CA LYS A 104 11.72 5.23 -15.76
C LYS A 104 12.80 4.38 -15.10
N THR A 105 12.93 4.44 -13.77
CA THR A 105 13.89 3.63 -13.00
C THR A 105 13.31 2.24 -12.74
N ILE A 106 14.18 1.25 -12.50
CA ILE A 106 13.76 -0.10 -12.09
C ILE A 106 12.89 -0.05 -10.83
N GLN A 107 13.28 0.76 -9.84
CA GLN A 107 12.51 0.96 -8.62
C GLN A 107 11.11 1.48 -8.92
N GLY A 108 10.97 2.51 -9.76
CA GLY A 108 9.66 3.06 -10.12
C GLY A 108 8.78 2.08 -10.91
N LYS A 109 9.35 1.17 -11.71
CA LYS A 109 8.56 0.10 -12.36
C LYS A 109 7.97 -0.85 -11.31
N MET A 110 8.74 -1.16 -10.26
CA MET A 110 8.26 -2.00 -9.16
C MET A 110 7.19 -1.28 -8.35
N GLU A 111 7.44 -0.03 -7.96
CA GLU A 111 6.51 0.78 -7.16
C GLU A 111 5.18 1.04 -7.88
N GLU A 112 5.17 1.21 -9.22
CA GLU A 112 3.93 1.29 -10.01
C GLU A 112 2.99 0.11 -9.73
N ARG A 113 3.55 -1.08 -9.50
CA ARG A 113 2.85 -2.35 -9.33
C ARG A 113 2.60 -2.70 -7.86
N LEU A 114 3.11 -1.88 -6.95
CA LEU A 114 3.02 -2.06 -5.50
C LEU A 114 2.37 -0.82 -4.87
N PRO A 115 1.10 -0.51 -5.20
CA PRO A 115 0.40 0.56 -4.53
C PRO A 115 0.26 0.27 -3.03
N MET A 116 0.34 1.33 -2.22
CA MET A 116 0.06 1.23 -0.79
C MET A 116 -1.39 0.80 -0.55
N MET A 117 -1.60 -0.05 0.45
CA MET A 117 -2.90 -0.35 1.02
C MET A 117 -2.81 -0.41 2.54
N SER A 118 -3.75 0.23 3.22
CA SER A 118 -3.94 0.13 4.67
C SER A 118 -5.39 -0.22 4.96
N ILE A 119 -5.59 -1.03 6.01
CA ILE A 119 -6.92 -1.48 6.43
C ILE A 119 -7.03 -1.28 7.94
N ALA A 120 -8.04 -0.53 8.38
CA ALA A 120 -8.43 -0.45 9.77
C ALA A 120 -9.67 -1.32 10.03
N MET A 121 -9.52 -2.28 10.93
CA MET A 121 -10.63 -3.12 11.40
C MET A 121 -11.29 -2.48 12.63
N PRO A 122 -12.63 -2.38 12.67
CA PRO A 122 -13.34 -1.79 13.80
C PRO A 122 -13.03 -2.53 15.12
N LYS A 123 -12.94 -1.77 16.23
CA LYS A 123 -12.51 -2.28 17.54
C LYS A 123 -13.34 -3.47 17.99
N GLN A 124 -14.66 -3.38 17.88
CA GLN A 124 -15.58 -4.45 18.28
C GLN A 124 -15.33 -5.75 17.50
N ILE A 125 -14.98 -5.67 16.22
CA ILE A 125 -14.68 -6.86 15.41
C ILE A 125 -13.32 -7.45 15.79
N ARG A 126 -12.31 -6.62 16.09
CA ARG A 126 -11.01 -7.12 16.59
C ARG A 126 -11.15 -7.89 17.91
N GLU A 127 -12.00 -7.40 18.81
CA GLU A 127 -12.25 -8.01 20.13
C GLU A 127 -13.09 -9.29 20.02
N ASN A 128 -14.16 -9.26 19.21
CA ASN A 128 -15.07 -10.40 19.06
C ASN A 128 -14.53 -11.51 18.15
N TYR A 129 -13.62 -11.17 17.22
CA TYR A 129 -13.07 -12.09 16.22
C TYR A 129 -11.53 -12.00 16.15
N PRO A 130 -10.81 -12.34 17.25
CA PRO A 130 -9.36 -12.16 17.34
C PRO A 130 -8.56 -12.97 16.32
N LEU A 131 -9.12 -14.09 15.82
CA LEU A 131 -8.50 -14.86 14.74
C LEU A 131 -8.47 -14.10 13.42
N LEU A 132 -9.58 -13.44 13.04
CA LEU A 132 -9.66 -12.66 11.82
C LEU A 132 -8.71 -11.46 11.87
N TRP A 133 -8.61 -10.82 13.04
CA TRP A 133 -7.65 -9.75 13.29
C TRP A 133 -6.21 -10.23 13.12
N ARG A 134 -5.85 -11.37 13.73
CA ARG A 134 -4.52 -11.97 13.59
C ARG A 134 -4.18 -12.33 12.14
N ASN A 135 -5.14 -12.87 11.39
CA ASN A 135 -4.94 -13.19 9.98
C ASN A 135 -4.68 -11.91 9.17
N LEU A 136 -5.48 -10.87 9.36
CA LEU A 136 -5.27 -9.57 8.70
C LEU A 136 -3.87 -9.02 8.99
N GLN A 137 -3.41 -9.06 10.24
CA GLN A 137 -2.06 -8.62 10.61
C GLN A 137 -0.97 -9.46 9.92
N ARG A 138 -1.11 -10.79 9.91
CA ARG A 138 -0.14 -11.68 9.25
C ARG A 138 -0.10 -11.51 7.74
N ASN A 139 -1.20 -11.08 7.13
CA ASN A 139 -1.30 -10.90 5.69
C ASN A 139 -0.70 -9.58 5.20
N ALA A 140 -0.35 -8.66 6.10
CA ALA A 140 0.28 -7.39 5.75
C ALA A 140 1.60 -7.57 4.97
N ASP A 141 2.34 -8.65 5.26
CA ASP A 141 3.63 -8.95 4.63
C ASP A 141 3.54 -10.00 3.49
N LYS A 142 2.33 -10.25 2.97
CA LYS A 142 2.09 -11.30 1.97
C LYS A 142 1.68 -10.75 0.62
N LEU A 143 1.90 -11.54 -0.43
CA LEU A 143 1.44 -11.22 -1.78
C LEU A 143 -0.10 -11.25 -1.86
N VAL A 144 -0.68 -10.07 -2.00
CA VAL A 144 -2.12 -9.85 -2.13
C VAL A 144 -2.44 -9.05 -3.39
N THR A 145 -3.69 -9.11 -3.82
CA THR A 145 -4.21 -8.56 -5.06
C THR A 145 -5.58 -7.93 -4.82
N PRO A 146 -6.10 -7.10 -5.75
CA PRO A 146 -7.47 -6.60 -5.67
C PRO A 146 -8.55 -7.71 -5.60
N PHE A 147 -8.26 -8.92 -6.08
CA PHE A 147 -9.19 -10.06 -5.93
C PHE A 147 -9.32 -10.53 -4.48
N ASP A 148 -8.25 -10.42 -3.70
CA ASP A 148 -8.28 -10.70 -2.26
C ASP A 148 -9.12 -9.66 -1.52
N ILE A 149 -9.11 -8.40 -1.99
CA ILE A 149 -9.95 -7.32 -1.45
C ILE A 149 -11.42 -7.57 -1.75
N HIS A 150 -11.74 -8.02 -2.97
CA HIS A 150 -13.09 -8.45 -3.32
C HIS A 150 -13.60 -9.54 -2.35
N GLU A 151 -12.83 -10.62 -2.15
CA GLU A 151 -13.20 -11.70 -1.23
C GLU A 151 -13.31 -11.22 0.23
N THR A 152 -12.50 -10.23 0.62
CA THR A 152 -12.56 -9.57 1.93
C THR A 152 -13.87 -8.82 2.11
N LEU A 153 -14.30 -8.04 1.12
CA LEU A 153 -15.59 -7.34 1.18
C LEU A 153 -16.76 -8.33 1.27
N ILE A 154 -16.73 -9.43 0.50
CA ILE A 154 -17.74 -10.50 0.58
C ILE A 154 -17.74 -11.16 1.97
N ASN A 155 -16.56 -11.36 2.59
CA ASN A 155 -16.45 -11.90 3.93
C ASN A 155 -16.98 -10.94 5.00
N ILE A 156 -16.71 -9.64 4.89
CA ILE A 156 -17.23 -8.60 5.80
C ILE A 156 -18.77 -8.63 5.83
N LEU A 157 -19.41 -8.79 4.66
CA LEU A 157 -20.89 -8.90 4.57
C LEU A 157 -21.46 -10.17 5.25
N ASN A 158 -20.63 -11.19 5.49
CA ASN A 158 -21.04 -12.50 5.99
C ASN A 158 -20.34 -12.90 7.30
N LEU A 159 -19.81 -11.95 8.08
CA LEU A 159 -19.02 -12.22 9.30
C LEU A 159 -19.74 -13.15 10.29
N SER A 160 -21.06 -13.01 10.45
CA SER A 160 -21.87 -13.84 11.34
C SER A 160 -22.03 -15.30 10.88
N ARG A 161 -21.78 -15.59 9.60
CA ARG A 161 -21.95 -16.93 8.98
C ARG A 161 -20.63 -17.66 8.73
N LYS A 162 -19.49 -16.94 8.72
CA LYS A 162 -18.16 -17.46 8.38
C LYS A 162 -17.18 -17.34 9.54
N SER A 163 -17.40 -18.12 10.60
CA SER A 163 -16.41 -18.29 11.70
C SER A 163 -15.44 -19.46 11.47
N LYS A 164 -15.44 -20.05 10.26
CA LYS A 164 -14.62 -21.22 9.94
C LYS A 164 -13.52 -20.83 8.96
N VAL A 165 -12.28 -21.07 9.38
CA VAL A 165 -11.08 -21.00 8.54
C VAL A 165 -11.32 -21.85 7.29
N HIS A 166 -11.25 -21.24 6.12
CA HIS A 166 -11.38 -21.96 4.86
C HIS A 166 -10.07 -22.72 4.56
N SER A 167 -10.08 -24.05 4.64
CA SER A 167 -9.00 -24.86 4.08
C SER A 167 -9.26 -25.06 2.59
N PHE A 168 -8.46 -24.43 1.73
CA PHE A 168 -8.62 -24.57 0.29
C PHE A 168 -7.89 -25.82 -0.21
N LYS A 169 -8.58 -26.73 -0.90
CA LYS A 169 -7.94 -27.85 -1.61
C LYS A 169 -7.07 -27.36 -2.77
N THR A 170 -7.50 -26.27 -3.41
CA THR A 170 -6.79 -25.55 -4.48
C THR A 170 -6.85 -24.07 -4.17
N ILE A 171 -5.72 -23.35 -4.28
CA ILE A 171 -5.67 -21.92 -4.00
C ILE A 171 -6.61 -21.18 -4.96
N PRO A 172 -7.64 -20.47 -4.45
CA PRO A 172 -8.53 -19.67 -5.28
C PRO A 172 -7.81 -18.41 -5.79
N ARG A 173 -8.38 -17.79 -6.82
CA ARG A 173 -7.86 -16.53 -7.39
C ARG A 173 -7.72 -15.43 -6.32
N GLY A 174 -8.77 -15.25 -5.52
CA GLY A 174 -8.79 -14.36 -4.36
C GLY A 174 -8.96 -15.15 -3.07
N ILE A 175 -8.25 -14.74 -2.02
CA ILE A 175 -8.38 -15.22 -0.64
C ILE A 175 -8.74 -14.00 0.21
N SER A 176 -9.75 -14.13 1.06
CA SER A 176 -10.07 -13.03 1.99
C SER A 176 -8.86 -12.71 2.88
N LEU A 177 -8.57 -11.43 3.09
CA LEU A 177 -7.53 -10.99 4.03
C LEU A 177 -7.90 -11.29 5.49
N LEU A 178 -9.13 -11.72 5.77
CA LEU A 178 -9.56 -12.23 7.07
C LEU A 178 -9.25 -13.73 7.25
N ASP A 179 -8.90 -14.44 6.17
CA ASP A 179 -8.33 -15.79 6.18
C ASP A 179 -6.81 -15.74 6.08
N GLU A 180 -6.11 -16.83 6.35
CA GLU A 180 -4.65 -16.87 6.22
C GLU A 180 -4.23 -17.02 4.75
N VAL A 181 -3.57 -15.99 4.19
CA VAL A 181 -2.94 -16.08 2.87
C VAL A 181 -1.66 -16.94 2.98
N PRO A 182 -1.36 -17.88 2.07
CA PRO A 182 -0.12 -18.66 2.15
C PRO A 182 1.14 -17.82 1.98
N ALA A 183 2.16 -18.03 2.82
CA ALA A 183 3.43 -17.30 2.74
C ALA A 183 4.22 -17.62 1.45
N ASN A 184 4.02 -18.81 0.88
CA ASN A 184 4.62 -19.25 -0.37
C ASN A 184 3.73 -18.98 -1.60
N ARG A 185 2.72 -18.10 -1.49
CA ARG A 185 1.86 -17.74 -2.63
C ARG A 185 2.69 -17.05 -3.71
N THR A 186 2.72 -17.66 -4.90
CA THR A 186 3.43 -17.12 -6.06
C THR A 186 2.52 -16.25 -6.92
N CYS A 187 3.11 -15.44 -7.80
CA CYS A 187 2.35 -14.70 -8.82
C CYS A 187 1.44 -15.61 -9.66
N SER A 188 1.90 -16.81 -10.03
CA SER A 188 1.09 -17.78 -10.79
C SER A 188 -0.11 -18.28 -9.99
N MET A 189 0.07 -18.60 -8.70
CA MET A 189 -1.03 -18.97 -7.80
C MET A 189 -2.05 -17.83 -7.61
N ALA A 190 -1.58 -16.59 -7.63
CA ALA A 190 -2.42 -15.39 -7.55
C ALA A 190 -2.99 -14.96 -8.93
N HIS A 191 -2.72 -15.70 -10.01
CA HIS A 191 -3.09 -15.35 -11.38
C HIS A 191 -2.62 -13.94 -11.81
N ILE A 192 -1.42 -13.55 -11.36
CA ILE A 192 -0.74 -12.31 -11.76
C ILE A 192 0.11 -12.63 -12.99
N ASP A 193 -0.15 -11.94 -14.10
CA ASP A 193 0.70 -12.05 -15.30
C ASP A 193 2.14 -11.63 -15.00
N MET A 194 3.11 -12.27 -15.66
CA MET A 194 4.54 -12.04 -15.37
C MET A 194 4.98 -10.58 -15.51
N HIS A 195 4.34 -9.82 -16.41
CA HIS A 195 4.59 -8.38 -16.57
C HIS A 195 4.18 -7.55 -15.33
N TRP A 196 3.21 -8.03 -14.55
CA TRP A 196 2.74 -7.41 -13.29
C TRP A 196 3.38 -8.03 -12.04
N CYS A 197 4.09 -9.16 -12.19
CA CYS A 197 4.68 -9.88 -11.06
C CYS A 197 5.89 -9.15 -10.48
N THR A 198 5.80 -8.77 -9.21
CA THR A 198 6.82 -8.03 -8.46
C THR A 198 7.71 -8.92 -7.61
N CYS A 199 7.55 -10.24 -7.67
CA CYS A 199 8.48 -11.15 -7.01
C CYS A 199 9.87 -11.05 -7.65
N LEU A 200 10.88 -10.78 -6.82
CA LEU A 200 12.27 -10.68 -7.26
C LEU A 200 12.87 -12.08 -7.47
N LYS A 201 13.70 -12.20 -8.49
CA LYS A 201 14.55 -13.37 -8.72
C LYS A 201 15.86 -13.19 -7.97
N GLN A 202 16.34 -14.27 -7.38
CA GLN A 202 17.66 -14.35 -6.77
C GLN A 202 18.65 -14.86 -7.81
N LEU A 203 19.67 -14.08 -8.12
CA LEU A 203 20.80 -14.49 -8.95
C LEU A 203 22.01 -14.67 -8.06
N GLU A 204 22.47 -15.91 -7.94
CA GLU A 204 23.72 -16.26 -7.27
C GLU A 204 24.89 -15.57 -7.97
N LEU A 205 25.74 -14.90 -7.19
CA LEU A 205 26.95 -14.23 -7.67
C LEU A 205 28.19 -14.99 -7.22
N ASP A 206 29.23 -14.93 -8.03
CA ASP A 206 30.55 -15.42 -7.63
C ASP A 206 31.08 -14.54 -6.50
N VAL A 207 31.37 -15.14 -5.35
CA VAL A 207 31.93 -14.43 -4.20
C VAL A 207 33.31 -13.85 -4.50
N THR A 208 34.03 -14.36 -5.49
CA THR A 208 35.33 -13.84 -5.92
C THR A 208 35.24 -12.69 -6.92
N ASP A 209 34.03 -12.36 -7.39
CA ASP A 209 33.82 -11.24 -8.31
C ASP A 209 34.34 -9.92 -7.72
N THR A 210 35.02 -9.14 -8.58
CA THR A 210 35.69 -7.92 -8.14
C THR A 210 34.72 -6.83 -7.66
N HIS A 211 33.52 -6.73 -8.23
CA HIS A 211 32.50 -5.78 -7.79
C HIS A 211 31.87 -6.23 -6.48
N VAL A 212 31.61 -7.52 -6.32
CA VAL A 212 31.13 -8.11 -5.07
C VAL A 212 32.12 -7.85 -3.94
N GLN A 213 33.40 -8.16 -4.14
CA GLN A 213 34.47 -7.94 -3.15
C GLN A 213 34.63 -6.45 -2.79
N LYS A 214 34.63 -5.56 -3.79
CA LYS A 214 34.68 -4.11 -3.56
C LYS A 214 33.48 -3.60 -2.76
N SER A 215 32.29 -4.13 -3.02
CA SER A 215 31.06 -3.72 -2.32
C SER A 215 31.12 -4.08 -0.84
N VAL A 216 31.60 -5.29 -0.51
CA VAL A 216 31.75 -5.73 0.88
C VAL A 216 32.83 -4.92 1.60
N ASN A 217 33.98 -4.69 0.97
CA ASN A 217 35.04 -3.86 1.56
C ASN A 217 34.56 -2.43 1.82
N ALA A 218 33.84 -1.82 0.87
CA ALA A 218 33.28 -0.48 1.05
C ALA A 218 32.25 -0.41 2.21
N PHE A 219 31.49 -1.49 2.44
CA PHE A 219 30.56 -1.59 3.56
C PHE A 219 31.30 -1.70 4.91
N VAL A 220 32.35 -2.52 4.99
CA VAL A 220 33.20 -2.63 6.19
C VAL A 220 33.87 -1.29 6.50
N ASP A 221 34.44 -0.63 5.49
CA ASP A 221 35.02 0.71 5.61
C ASP A 221 33.98 1.76 6.06
N PHE A 222 32.73 1.62 5.63
CA PHE A 222 31.64 2.47 6.11
C PHE A 222 31.38 2.24 7.59
N LEU A 223 31.22 0.99 8.04
CA LEU A 223 31.01 0.65 9.44
C LEU A 223 32.16 1.15 10.32
N ASP A 224 33.40 0.95 9.90
CA ASP A 224 34.57 1.40 10.65
C ASP A 224 34.68 2.91 10.76
N ARG A 225 34.23 3.65 9.74
CA ARG A 225 34.12 5.10 9.81
C ARG A 225 33.03 5.54 10.80
N GLN A 226 31.89 4.85 10.84
CA GLN A 226 30.81 5.17 11.77
C GLN A 226 31.18 4.88 13.23
N THR A 227 31.95 3.80 13.49
CA THR A 227 32.36 3.41 14.85
C THR A 227 33.63 4.12 15.33
N ARG A 228 34.35 4.81 14.44
CA ARG A 228 35.61 5.53 14.76
C ARG A 228 35.52 6.47 15.98
N PRO A 229 34.46 7.27 16.19
CA PRO A 229 34.37 8.17 17.35
C PRO A 229 34.29 7.44 18.69
N VAL A 230 33.83 6.19 18.70
CA VAL A 230 33.62 5.37 19.89
C VAL A 230 34.54 4.15 19.93
N ARG A 231 35.76 4.29 19.39
CA ARG A 231 36.75 3.19 19.32
C ARG A 231 37.13 2.57 20.65
N HIS A 232 36.94 3.29 21.76
CA HIS A 232 37.11 2.73 23.11
C HIS A 232 36.05 1.67 23.48
N LEU A 233 34.94 1.59 22.73
CA LEU A 233 33.88 0.59 22.88
C LEU A 233 33.80 -0.38 21.69
N CYS A 234 34.49 -0.10 20.57
CA CYS A 234 34.31 -0.82 19.30
C CYS A 234 35.65 -1.15 18.63
N GLU A 235 35.84 -2.42 18.26
CA GLU A 235 37.03 -2.93 17.55
C GLU A 235 37.05 -2.59 16.05
N GLU A 236 38.26 -2.42 15.50
CA GLU A 236 38.47 -2.23 14.05
C GLU A 236 38.03 -3.49 13.31
N LEU A 237 37.08 -3.33 12.38
CA LEU A 237 36.52 -4.44 11.63
C LEU A 237 37.45 -4.79 10.48
N ARG A 238 37.55 -6.09 10.19
CA ARG A 238 38.27 -6.58 9.00
C ARG A 238 37.42 -7.61 8.31
N PHE A 239 37.32 -7.46 6.99
CA PHE A 239 36.67 -8.45 6.16
C PHE A 239 37.48 -9.75 6.17
N LYS A 240 36.86 -10.85 6.62
CA LYS A 240 37.50 -12.18 6.66
C LYS A 240 37.22 -13.00 5.41
N SER A 241 35.94 -13.19 5.08
CA SER A 241 35.51 -14.03 3.96
C SER A 241 34.05 -13.75 3.63
N LEU A 242 33.70 -13.84 2.34
CA LEU A 242 32.33 -13.77 1.87
C LEU A 242 31.80 -15.18 1.64
N LEU A 243 30.71 -15.54 2.32
CA LEU A 243 30.14 -16.89 2.25
C LEU A 243 29.16 -17.05 1.09
N HIS A 244 28.40 -16.00 0.79
CA HIS A 244 27.30 -16.05 -0.16
C HIS A 244 27.02 -14.64 -0.69
N ALA A 245 26.67 -14.53 -1.96
CA ALA A 245 26.37 -13.26 -2.61
C ALA A 245 25.22 -13.47 -3.59
N VAL A 246 24.17 -12.67 -3.46
CA VAL A 246 22.99 -12.74 -4.33
C VAL A 246 22.61 -11.36 -4.80
N LEU A 247 22.27 -11.25 -6.08
CA LEU A 247 21.61 -10.09 -6.65
C LEU A 247 20.11 -10.34 -6.75
N LEU A 248 19.32 -9.45 -6.15
CA LEU A 248 17.86 -9.45 -6.30
C LEU A 248 17.48 -8.61 -7.52
N ILE A 249 16.89 -9.24 -8.53
CA ILE A 249 16.47 -8.56 -9.76
C ILE A 249 14.99 -8.80 -10.06
N PRO A 250 14.26 -7.81 -10.58
CA PRO A 250 12.92 -8.05 -11.14
C PRO A 250 12.97 -9.02 -12.31
N ASN A 251 11.83 -9.61 -12.63
CA ASN A 251 11.72 -10.41 -13.84
C ASN A 251 11.82 -9.53 -15.10
N GLU A 252 12.32 -10.09 -16.20
CA GLU A 252 12.57 -9.36 -17.45
C GLU A 252 11.32 -8.68 -18.04
N LYS A 253 10.12 -9.23 -17.79
CA LYS A 253 8.87 -8.62 -18.26
C LYS A 253 8.51 -7.35 -17.50
N VAL A 254 9.08 -7.12 -16.32
CA VAL A 254 8.98 -5.83 -15.60
C VAL A 254 10.03 -4.85 -16.12
N THR A 255 11.25 -5.32 -16.41
CA THR A 255 12.33 -4.41 -16.85
C THR A 255 12.08 -3.84 -18.25
N LEU A 256 11.43 -4.59 -19.14
CA LEU A 256 11.13 -4.17 -20.51
C LEU A 256 10.07 -3.06 -20.61
N TYR A 257 9.21 -2.89 -19.59
CA TYR A 257 8.03 -2.02 -19.64
C TYR A 257 7.91 -1.16 -18.38
#